data_AF-A0A1Q7NJY7-F1
#
_entry.id   AF-A0A1Q7NJY7-F1
#
_cell.length_a   1.000
_cell.length_b   1.000
_cell.length_c   1.000
_cell.angle_alpha   90.00
_cell.angle_beta   90.00
_cell.angle_gamma   90.00
#
_symmetry.space_group_name_H-M   'P 1'
#
loop_
_entity.id
_entity.type
_entity.pdbx_description
1 polymer ?
#
loop_
_entity_poly.entity_id
_entity_poly.type
_entity_poly.pdbx_seq_one_letter_code
_entity_poly.pdbx_strand_id
1 'polypeptide(L)'
;METPRYVVTIYADQENFKKSTPTTNTTTPTTNTTTPTTNTTTPTTNTTTPTTTPVENMSKVQNMSQIIPMMETPMWITKTGTLTSVQDPGQGHENHQLAIILPPSDKVYTGVISWTSSKPIQIVELTGPLGSGNDKGQPIWTTDGKTKFALTLVDVNETTGSFSFTGNALAVHYPKSSSFTVSYAVSYMGSSASDMVKTGTLTSVQDPGQGHESHQLALILPPSEKAYHGILTYSASEPVQLVSLIGPIDPAVDKKGQMVYTMDGKTWFALVFIEPGTQAGTWEFAGNAIAVHTKNITPFQVSYTVDAHN
;
A
#
# COMPACT_ATOMS: atom_id res chain seq x y z
N MET A 1 32.44 16.51 -5.49
CA MET A 1 31.50 17.63 -5.71
C MET A 1 30.16 17.15 -5.19
N GLU A 2 29.75 17.66 -4.03
CA GLU A 2 28.52 17.25 -3.34
C GLU A 2 27.31 17.98 -3.95
N THR A 3 26.24 17.23 -4.20
CA THR A 3 24.92 17.72 -4.63
C THR A 3 24.16 18.26 -3.42
N PRO A 4 23.53 19.45 -3.48
CA PRO A 4 22.82 19.98 -2.33
C PRO A 4 21.47 19.26 -2.14
N ARG A 5 21.24 18.75 -0.94
CA ARG A 5 19.93 18.25 -0.49
C ARG A 5 19.04 19.45 -0.16
N TYR A 6 17.98 19.66 -0.93
CA TYR A 6 16.93 20.61 -0.57
C TYR A 6 16.05 20.00 0.51
N VAL A 7 16.25 20.46 1.74
CA VAL A 7 15.30 20.26 2.85
C VAL A 7 14.30 21.40 2.77
N VAL A 8 13.07 21.11 2.35
CA VAL A 8 11.96 22.07 2.43
C VAL A 8 11.25 21.85 3.76
N THR A 9 11.54 22.72 4.73
CA THR A 9 10.79 22.81 5.98
C THR A 9 9.68 23.85 5.80
N ILE A 10 8.41 23.45 5.84
CA ILE A 10 7.27 24.36 5.73
C ILE A 10 6.79 24.73 7.14
N TYR A 11 6.95 26.00 7.52
CA TYR A 11 6.19 26.62 8.62
C TYR A 11 5.07 27.45 8.00
N ALA A 12 3.81 27.20 8.38
CA ALA A 12 2.67 28.01 7.95
C ALA A 12 2.20 28.89 9.12
N ASP A 13 2.38 30.20 8.96
CA ASP A 13 1.81 31.25 9.78
C ASP A 13 0.36 31.50 9.34
N GLN A 14 -0.58 31.53 10.29
CA GLN A 14 -2.00 31.76 10.01
C GLN A 14 -2.29 33.25 10.17
N GLU A 15 -2.97 33.86 9.20
CA GLU A 15 -4.01 34.86 9.44
C GLU A 15 -4.68 35.30 8.13
N ASN A 16 -6.02 35.24 8.14
CA ASN A 16 -6.99 35.87 7.22
C ASN A 16 -7.09 35.33 5.78
N PHE A 17 -8.28 34.80 5.42
CA PHE A 17 -9.16 35.47 4.47
C PHE A 17 -10.57 34.86 4.38
N LYS A 18 -11.52 35.72 4.01
CA LYS A 18 -12.99 35.60 4.11
C LYS A 18 -13.63 34.70 3.04
N LYS A 19 -14.72 34.06 3.49
CA LYS A 19 -15.69 33.20 2.80
C LYS A 19 -16.46 33.90 1.67
N SER A 20 -16.60 33.24 0.52
CA SER A 20 -17.64 33.51 -0.48
C SER A 20 -18.30 32.20 -0.93
N THR A 21 -19.63 32.22 -1.05
CA THR A 21 -20.50 31.05 -1.30
C THR A 21 -20.84 30.94 -2.79
N PRO A 22 -20.88 29.75 -3.42
CA PRO A 22 -21.42 29.59 -4.77
C PRO A 22 -22.89 29.13 -4.77
N THR A 23 -23.64 29.65 -5.74
CA THR A 23 -25.01 29.31 -6.12
C THR A 23 -25.07 28.04 -6.99
N THR A 24 -26.07 27.19 -6.73
CA THR A 24 -26.36 25.94 -7.42
C THR A 24 -27.26 26.17 -8.65
N ASN A 25 -26.94 25.50 -9.77
CA ASN A 25 -27.86 25.29 -10.89
C ASN A 25 -28.10 23.80 -11.07
N THR A 26 -29.37 23.41 -10.95
CA THR A 26 -29.89 22.05 -11.12
C THR A 26 -30.20 21.80 -12.60
N THR A 27 -29.75 20.68 -13.16
CA THR A 27 -30.35 20.09 -14.38
C THR A 27 -30.49 18.57 -14.22
N THR A 28 -31.70 18.10 -14.54
CA THR A 28 -32.19 16.72 -14.47
C THR A 28 -31.61 15.86 -15.62
N PRO A 29 -31.25 14.58 -15.41
CA PRO A 29 -30.90 13.67 -16.50
C PRO A 29 -32.13 12.89 -17.01
N THR A 30 -32.28 12.84 -18.34
CA THR A 30 -33.16 11.93 -19.06
C THR A 30 -32.42 10.64 -19.43
N THR A 31 -33.04 9.50 -19.15
CA THR A 31 -32.58 8.14 -19.45
C THR A 31 -32.94 7.75 -20.89
N ASN A 32 -31.97 7.20 -21.64
CA ASN A 32 -32.23 6.46 -22.88
C ASN A 32 -31.65 5.05 -22.76
N THR A 33 -32.55 4.07 -22.83
CA THR A 33 -32.29 2.63 -22.85
C THR A 33 -31.94 2.20 -24.27
N THR A 34 -30.83 1.50 -24.47
CA THR A 34 -30.57 0.70 -25.68
C THR A 34 -30.06 -0.69 -25.32
N THR A 35 -30.68 -1.69 -25.94
CA THR A 35 -30.47 -3.14 -25.78
C THR A 35 -29.19 -3.60 -26.48
N PRO A 36 -28.38 -4.52 -25.92
CA PRO A 36 -27.24 -5.10 -26.63
C PRO A 36 -27.62 -6.35 -27.44
N THR A 37 -27.18 -6.40 -28.70
CA THR A 37 -27.17 -7.60 -29.55
C THR A 37 -25.82 -8.34 -29.42
N THR A 38 -25.89 -9.64 -29.12
CA THR A 38 -24.76 -10.57 -29.05
C THR A 38 -24.36 -11.08 -30.44
N ASN A 39 -23.09 -10.94 -30.81
CA ASN A 39 -22.48 -11.65 -31.93
C ASN A 39 -21.41 -12.62 -31.41
N THR A 40 -21.67 -13.91 -31.62
CA THR A 40 -20.76 -15.04 -31.34
C THR A 40 -19.80 -15.21 -32.52
N THR A 41 -18.49 -15.22 -32.25
CA THR A 41 -17.48 -15.72 -33.21
C THR A 41 -16.56 -16.73 -32.55
N THR A 42 -16.48 -17.91 -33.17
CA THR A 42 -15.68 -19.07 -32.78
C THR A 42 -14.23 -18.91 -33.28
N PRO A 43 -13.20 -19.26 -32.48
CA PRO A 43 -11.83 -19.29 -32.97
C PRO A 43 -11.47 -20.66 -33.58
N THR A 44 -10.90 -20.64 -34.79
CA THR A 44 -10.28 -21.78 -35.47
C THR A 44 -8.83 -21.96 -35.03
N THR A 45 -8.46 -23.18 -34.66
CA THR A 45 -7.10 -23.61 -34.32
C THR A 45 -6.40 -24.20 -35.55
N ASN A 46 -5.23 -23.65 -35.89
CA ASN A 46 -4.32 -24.26 -36.88
C ASN A 46 -3.19 -25.00 -36.15
N THR A 47 -3.23 -26.32 -36.22
CA THR A 47 -2.17 -27.24 -35.79
C THR A 47 -1.19 -27.46 -36.94
N THR A 48 0.10 -27.21 -36.73
CA THR A 48 1.16 -27.77 -37.59
C THR A 48 2.26 -28.40 -36.73
N THR A 49 2.46 -29.69 -36.96
CA THR A 49 3.53 -30.54 -36.43
C THR A 49 4.75 -30.44 -37.33
N PRO A 50 5.99 -30.54 -36.80
CA PRO A 50 7.10 -31.07 -37.57
C PRO A 50 7.69 -32.37 -36.99
N THR A 51 7.96 -33.28 -37.92
CA THR A 51 8.52 -34.62 -37.82
C THR A 51 10.04 -34.64 -37.58
N THR A 52 10.52 -35.80 -37.13
CA THR A 52 11.81 -36.20 -36.53
C THR A 52 13.01 -36.47 -37.47
N THR A 53 14.21 -35.94 -37.08
CA THR A 53 15.64 -36.46 -37.05
C THR A 53 16.34 -37.03 -38.32
N PRO A 54 17.71 -37.18 -38.45
CA PRO A 54 18.80 -37.12 -37.43
C PRO A 54 20.23 -36.55 -37.78
N VAL A 55 21.01 -36.23 -36.70
CA VAL A 55 22.48 -36.42 -36.38
C VAL A 55 23.54 -35.92 -37.42
N GLU A 56 24.57 -35.10 -37.10
CA GLU A 56 25.77 -35.41 -36.29
C GLU A 56 26.75 -34.19 -36.23
N ASN A 57 27.40 -34.01 -35.08
CA ASN A 57 28.87 -33.89 -34.89
C ASN A 57 29.32 -32.84 -33.85
N MET A 58 30.22 -33.32 -32.99
CA MET A 58 30.69 -32.80 -31.71
C MET A 58 31.74 -31.69 -31.87
N SER A 59 31.88 -30.79 -30.89
CA SER A 59 33.04 -30.78 -29.97
C SER A 59 33.09 -29.56 -29.03
N LYS A 60 33.04 -29.87 -27.73
CA LYS A 60 33.92 -29.37 -26.65
C LYS A 60 34.16 -27.86 -26.54
N VAL A 61 33.39 -27.19 -25.68
CA VAL A 61 33.85 -25.99 -24.96
C VAL A 61 33.62 -26.18 -23.46
N GLN A 62 34.61 -25.75 -22.69
CA GLN A 62 34.93 -26.12 -21.32
C GLN A 62 33.87 -25.76 -20.28
N ASN A 63 33.75 -26.66 -19.30
CA ASN A 63 33.05 -26.49 -18.04
C ASN A 63 33.72 -25.38 -17.21
N MET A 64 33.16 -24.18 -17.22
CA MET A 64 33.34 -23.24 -16.12
C MET A 64 32.16 -23.45 -15.17
N SER A 65 32.41 -24.00 -13.99
CA SER A 65 31.47 -23.93 -12.88
C SER A 65 31.38 -22.48 -12.43
N GLN A 66 30.56 -21.69 -13.15
CA GLN A 66 30.00 -20.47 -12.60
C GLN A 66 29.07 -20.90 -11.48
N ILE A 67 29.50 -20.67 -10.24
CA ILE A 67 28.60 -20.59 -9.12
C ILE A 67 27.80 -19.31 -9.37
N ILE A 68 26.76 -19.41 -10.18
CA ILE A 68 25.72 -18.39 -10.23
C ILE A 68 25.14 -18.41 -8.81
N PRO A 69 25.20 -17.31 -8.03
CA PRO A 69 24.40 -17.25 -6.82
C PRO A 69 22.98 -17.49 -7.29
N MET A 70 22.43 -18.65 -6.93
CA MET A 70 21.07 -19.01 -7.25
C MET A 70 20.23 -18.00 -6.51
N MET A 71 19.82 -16.95 -7.22
CA MET A 71 18.87 -15.98 -6.74
C MET A 71 17.64 -16.82 -6.43
N GLU A 72 17.36 -17.07 -5.15
CA GLU A 72 16.16 -17.77 -4.72
C GLU A 72 14.99 -17.01 -5.34
N THR A 73 14.40 -17.56 -6.39
CA THR A 73 13.19 -16.97 -6.96
C THR A 73 12.16 -16.96 -5.85
N PRO A 74 11.55 -15.80 -5.52
CA PRO A 74 10.62 -15.72 -4.41
C PRO A 74 9.47 -16.69 -4.66
N MET A 75 9.42 -17.75 -3.86
CA MET A 75 8.34 -18.74 -3.92
C MET A 75 7.23 -18.32 -2.97
N TRP A 76 6.00 -18.38 -3.47
CA TRP A 76 4.81 -18.25 -2.64
C TRP A 76 4.72 -19.43 -1.68
N ILE A 77 4.54 -19.12 -0.39
CA ILE A 77 4.31 -20.09 0.68
C ILE A 77 2.86 -19.94 1.15
N THR A 78 2.12 -21.04 1.14
CA THR A 78 0.76 -21.08 1.69
C THR A 78 0.74 -21.86 3.01
N LYS A 79 0.09 -21.29 4.02
CA LYS A 79 -0.18 -21.93 5.31
C LYS A 79 -1.65 -21.78 5.67
N THR A 80 -2.19 -22.76 6.38
CA THR A 80 -3.54 -22.70 6.95
C THR A 80 -3.49 -23.14 8.39
N GLY A 81 -4.41 -22.66 9.22
CA GLY A 81 -4.50 -23.13 10.60
C GLY A 81 -5.68 -22.55 11.35
N THR A 82 -5.85 -23.04 12.58
CA THR A 82 -6.78 -22.47 13.56
C THR A 82 -6.00 -22.14 14.82
N LEU A 83 -6.15 -20.92 15.32
CA LEU A 83 -5.51 -20.45 16.55
C LEU A 83 -6.57 -20.01 17.54
N THR A 84 -6.28 -20.22 18.81
CA THR A 84 -6.93 -19.50 19.91
C THR A 84 -6.03 -18.34 20.29
N SER A 85 -6.59 -17.14 20.42
CA SER A 85 -5.85 -15.96 20.83
C SER A 85 -5.27 -16.13 22.24
N VAL A 86 -4.20 -15.39 22.49
CA VAL A 86 -3.63 -15.20 23.83
C VAL A 86 -3.67 -13.72 24.20
N GLN A 87 -3.41 -13.40 25.46
CA GLN A 87 -3.16 -12.02 25.87
C GLN A 87 -2.05 -11.42 25.00
N ASP A 88 -2.27 -10.21 24.48
CA ASP A 88 -1.27 -9.52 23.66
C ASP A 88 -0.02 -9.28 24.52
N PRO A 89 1.16 -9.82 24.13
CA PRO A 89 2.38 -9.65 24.91
C PRO A 89 3.02 -8.27 24.70
N GLY A 90 2.47 -7.42 23.83
CA GLY A 90 2.89 -6.04 23.64
C GLY A 90 2.66 -5.19 24.88
N GLN A 91 3.69 -4.46 25.29
CA GLN A 91 3.59 -3.51 26.41
C GLN A 91 2.52 -2.45 26.12
N GLY A 92 1.60 -2.24 27.06
CA GLY A 92 0.44 -1.34 26.90
C GLY A 92 -0.78 -1.98 26.23
N HIS A 93 -0.69 -3.25 25.81
CA HIS A 93 -1.78 -4.01 25.18
C HIS A 93 -2.31 -5.14 26.07
N GLU A 94 -2.02 -5.12 27.38
CA GLU A 94 -2.27 -6.24 28.29
C GLU A 94 -3.76 -6.58 28.42
N ASN A 95 -4.67 -5.65 28.12
CA ASN A 95 -6.12 -5.91 28.13
C ASN A 95 -6.67 -6.42 26.79
N HIS A 96 -5.80 -6.70 25.81
CA HIS A 96 -6.17 -7.13 24.47
C HIS A 96 -5.83 -8.60 24.23
N GLN A 97 -6.28 -9.12 23.09
CA GLN A 97 -5.97 -10.47 22.63
C GLN A 97 -5.30 -10.42 21.25
N LEU A 98 -4.38 -11.34 21.02
CA LEU A 98 -3.60 -11.45 19.79
C LEU A 98 -3.47 -12.91 19.35
N ALA A 99 -3.52 -13.15 18.04
CA ALA A 99 -3.12 -14.42 17.44
C ALA A 99 -2.11 -14.13 16.31
N ILE A 100 -0.87 -14.55 16.50
CA ILE A 100 0.23 -14.32 15.55
C ILE A 100 0.15 -15.38 14.45
N ILE A 101 0.01 -14.93 13.20
CA ILE A 101 -0.11 -15.77 12.01
C ILE A 101 1.27 -15.98 11.38
N LEU A 102 2.00 -14.88 11.18
CA LEU A 102 3.40 -14.88 10.77
C LEU A 102 4.19 -14.17 11.87
N PRO A 103 5.12 -14.85 12.57
CA PRO A 103 5.93 -14.21 13.59
C PRO A 103 6.90 -13.19 12.97
N PRO A 104 7.42 -12.24 13.78
CA PRO A 104 8.45 -11.32 13.34
C PRO A 104 9.65 -12.03 12.68
N SER A 105 10.13 -11.45 11.59
CA SER A 105 11.18 -11.99 10.73
C SER A 105 12.10 -10.90 10.21
N ASP A 106 13.31 -11.26 9.79
CA ASP A 106 14.22 -10.39 9.04
C ASP A 106 13.73 -10.11 7.60
N LYS A 107 12.84 -10.98 7.10
CA LYS A 107 12.16 -10.80 5.81
C LYS A 107 10.96 -9.88 5.94
N VAL A 108 10.69 -9.15 4.86
CA VAL A 108 9.42 -8.46 4.67
C VAL A 108 8.52 -9.38 3.87
N TYR A 109 7.37 -9.70 4.45
CA TYR A 109 6.35 -10.51 3.82
C TYR A 109 5.44 -9.62 3.02
N THR A 110 5.09 -10.07 1.82
CA THR A 110 3.97 -9.52 1.05
C THR A 110 3.05 -10.67 0.68
N GLY A 111 1.75 -10.50 0.92
CA GLY A 111 0.82 -11.60 0.72
C GLY A 111 -0.63 -11.26 0.96
N VAL A 112 -1.44 -12.30 1.08
CA VAL A 112 -2.87 -12.24 1.37
C VAL A 112 -3.21 -13.23 2.48
N ILE A 113 -4.03 -12.78 3.43
CA ILE A 113 -4.68 -13.63 4.43
C ILE A 113 -6.17 -13.65 4.16
N SER A 114 -6.80 -14.81 4.32
CA SER A 114 -8.24 -14.94 4.49
C SER A 114 -8.55 -15.61 5.83
N TRP A 115 -9.66 -15.23 6.46
CA TRP A 115 -9.99 -15.70 7.80
C TRP A 115 -11.49 -15.88 8.03
N THR A 116 -11.78 -16.69 9.06
CA THR A 116 -13.05 -16.73 9.80
C THR A 116 -12.71 -16.71 11.29
N SER A 117 -13.29 -15.78 12.05
CA SER A 117 -13.05 -15.58 13.47
C SER A 117 -14.34 -15.55 14.29
N SER A 118 -14.25 -15.92 15.57
CA SER A 118 -15.38 -15.88 16.50
C SER A 118 -15.69 -14.49 17.06
N LYS A 119 -14.84 -13.50 16.77
CA LYS A 119 -15.02 -12.07 17.10
C LYS A 119 -14.60 -11.22 15.90
N PRO A 120 -15.19 -10.02 15.71
CA PRO A 120 -14.65 -9.02 14.78
C PRO A 120 -13.22 -8.68 15.18
N ILE A 121 -12.29 -8.69 14.23
CA ILE A 121 -10.84 -8.51 14.50
C ILE A 121 -10.30 -7.21 13.92
N GLN A 122 -9.08 -6.87 14.32
CA GLN A 122 -8.19 -5.94 13.66
C GLN A 122 -7.03 -6.74 13.03
N ILE A 123 -6.53 -6.31 11.88
CA ILE A 123 -5.28 -6.84 11.31
C ILE A 123 -4.11 -6.05 11.92
N VAL A 124 -3.08 -6.77 12.34
CA VAL A 124 -1.82 -6.21 12.85
C VAL A 124 -0.71 -6.54 11.85
N GLU A 125 -0.08 -5.50 11.32
CA GLU A 125 1.20 -5.61 10.64
C GLU A 125 2.29 -4.98 11.51
N LEU A 126 3.40 -5.69 11.67
CA LEU A 126 4.58 -5.17 12.33
C LEU A 126 5.71 -5.01 11.33
N THR A 127 6.39 -3.87 11.36
CA THR A 127 7.56 -3.59 10.51
C THR A 127 8.75 -3.18 11.37
N GLY A 128 9.90 -3.80 11.12
CA GLY A 128 11.10 -3.63 11.92
C GLY A 128 11.91 -4.92 12.09
N PRO A 129 12.85 -4.97 13.04
CA PRO A 129 13.03 -4.02 14.14
C PRO A 129 13.38 -2.59 13.70
N LEU A 130 12.86 -1.60 14.42
CA LEU A 130 13.14 -0.19 14.18
C LEU A 130 14.55 0.18 14.66
N GLY A 131 15.26 0.94 13.82
CA GLY A 131 16.50 1.60 14.23
C GLY A 131 16.26 2.69 15.28
N SER A 132 17.34 3.09 15.97
CA SER A 132 17.28 4.12 17.01
C SER A 132 16.72 5.44 16.48
N GLY A 133 15.64 5.94 17.10
CA GLY A 133 14.98 7.20 16.75
C GLY A 133 13.90 7.07 15.68
N ASN A 134 13.75 5.90 15.03
CA ASN A 134 12.70 5.64 14.05
C ASN A 134 11.35 5.32 14.71
N ASP A 135 11.29 5.23 16.04
CA ASP A 135 10.06 5.01 16.83
C ASP A 135 9.26 6.30 17.08
N LYS A 136 9.80 7.47 16.72
CA LYS A 136 9.15 8.75 17.01
C LYS A 136 7.93 8.99 16.12
N GLY A 137 6.81 9.32 16.75
CA GLY A 137 5.61 9.81 16.06
C GLY A 137 4.74 8.72 15.43
N GLN A 138 5.03 7.43 15.62
CA GLN A 138 4.20 6.32 15.14
C GLN A 138 3.89 5.32 16.27
N PRO A 139 2.76 4.58 16.22
CA PRO A 139 2.50 3.48 17.14
C PRO A 139 3.61 2.43 17.07
N ILE A 140 4.02 1.92 18.23
CA ILE A 140 5.03 0.86 18.33
C ILE A 140 4.50 -0.34 19.09
N TRP A 141 5.04 -1.51 18.77
CA TRP A 141 4.83 -2.73 19.51
C TRP A 141 6.17 -3.29 20.00
N THR A 142 6.23 -3.71 21.26
CA THR A 142 7.42 -4.30 21.88
C THR A 142 7.02 -5.24 23.03
N THR A 143 7.70 -6.37 23.16
CA THR A 143 7.50 -7.31 24.27
C THR A 143 8.55 -7.15 25.36
N ASP A 144 9.73 -6.62 25.03
CA ASP A 144 10.89 -6.53 25.92
C ASP A 144 11.30 -5.09 26.27
N GLY A 145 10.61 -4.09 25.71
CA GLY A 145 10.92 -2.66 25.84
C GLY A 145 12.17 -2.21 25.09
N LYS A 146 12.85 -3.11 24.37
CA LYS A 146 14.11 -2.86 23.66
C LYS A 146 13.93 -3.00 22.16
N THR A 147 13.40 -4.14 21.72
CA THR A 147 13.11 -4.44 20.32
C THR A 147 11.76 -3.83 19.98
N LYS A 148 11.77 -2.80 19.14
CA LYS A 148 10.57 -2.03 18.75
C LYS A 148 10.21 -2.34 17.30
N PHE A 149 8.93 -2.51 17.04
CA PHE A 149 8.37 -2.61 15.70
C PHE A 149 7.40 -1.46 15.50
N ALA A 150 7.34 -0.89 14.31
CA ALA A 150 6.23 -0.03 13.92
C ALA A 150 4.97 -0.88 13.84
N LEU A 151 3.88 -0.38 14.43
CA LEU A 151 2.59 -1.07 14.51
C LEU A 151 1.61 -0.39 13.56
N THR A 152 1.18 -1.13 12.53
CA THR A 152 0.03 -0.74 11.70
C THR A 152 -1.16 -1.60 12.12
N LEU A 153 -2.20 -0.93 12.64
CA LEU A 153 -3.47 -1.54 13.02
C LEU A 153 -4.54 -1.17 12.00
N VAL A 154 -5.13 -2.16 11.35
CA VAL A 154 -6.24 -2.00 10.41
C VAL A 154 -7.50 -2.55 11.05
N ASP A 155 -8.43 -1.65 11.37
CA ASP A 155 -9.72 -2.02 11.94
C ASP A 155 -10.67 -2.50 10.85
N VAL A 156 -10.62 -3.81 10.56
CA VAL A 156 -11.55 -4.44 9.61
C VAL A 156 -12.94 -4.60 10.20
N ASN A 157 -13.05 -4.83 11.52
CA ASN A 157 -14.30 -5.01 12.26
C ASN A 157 -15.26 -6.06 11.65
N GLU A 158 -14.71 -7.13 11.07
CA GLU A 158 -15.45 -8.23 10.46
C GLU A 158 -15.01 -9.58 11.02
N THR A 159 -15.92 -10.55 11.03
CA THR A 159 -15.65 -11.94 11.47
C THR A 159 -15.15 -12.83 10.33
N THR A 160 -15.26 -12.39 9.08
CA THR A 160 -14.73 -13.11 7.92
C THR A 160 -14.17 -12.12 6.92
N GLY A 161 -13.12 -12.47 6.21
CA GLY A 161 -12.60 -11.56 5.19
C GLY A 161 -11.35 -12.06 4.50
N SER A 162 -10.82 -11.19 3.67
CA SER A 162 -9.51 -11.33 3.05
C SER A 162 -8.80 -9.97 3.08
N PHE A 163 -7.48 -9.98 3.24
CA PHE A 163 -6.68 -8.76 3.37
C PHE A 163 -5.29 -9.00 2.76
N SER A 164 -4.89 -8.13 1.83
CA SER A 164 -3.51 -8.09 1.35
C SER A 164 -2.65 -7.33 2.34
N PHE A 165 -1.44 -7.80 2.62
CA PHE A 165 -0.61 -7.23 3.67
C PHE A 165 0.85 -7.10 3.22
N THR A 166 1.57 -6.20 3.90
CA THR A 166 3.04 -6.12 3.85
C THR A 166 3.64 -5.86 5.23
N GLY A 167 4.74 -6.54 5.58
CA GLY A 167 5.42 -6.32 6.87
C GLY A 167 6.28 -7.50 7.33
N ASN A 168 7.02 -7.31 8.42
CA ASN A 168 7.89 -8.33 9.03
C ASN A 168 7.11 -9.34 9.88
N ALA A 169 5.89 -9.01 10.31
CA ALA A 169 4.98 -9.91 11.02
C ALA A 169 3.53 -9.63 10.64
N LEU A 170 2.69 -10.66 10.77
CA LEU A 170 1.24 -10.58 10.59
C LEU A 170 0.53 -11.23 11.77
N ALA A 171 -0.42 -10.53 12.36
CA ALA A 171 -1.29 -11.06 13.40
C ALA A 171 -2.73 -10.57 13.23
N VAL A 172 -3.64 -11.21 13.94
CA VAL A 172 -5.01 -10.71 14.14
C VAL A 172 -5.20 -10.38 15.62
N HIS A 173 -5.93 -9.31 15.88
CA HIS A 173 -6.05 -8.69 17.19
C HIS A 173 -7.52 -8.46 17.56
N TYR A 174 -7.81 -8.52 18.85
CA TYR A 174 -9.09 -8.09 19.40
C TYR A 174 -8.83 -7.11 20.55
N PRO A 175 -9.37 -5.87 20.49
CA PRO A 175 -9.08 -4.81 21.48
C PRO A 175 -9.81 -5.01 22.81
N LYS A 176 -10.14 -6.25 23.19
CA LYS A 176 -10.76 -6.59 24.48
C LYS A 176 -10.14 -7.88 25.02
N SER A 177 -10.36 -8.10 26.31
CA SER A 177 -9.70 -9.17 27.07
C SER A 177 -10.25 -10.58 26.80
N SER A 178 -11.43 -10.70 26.19
CA SER A 178 -12.02 -12.01 25.91
C SER A 178 -11.31 -12.69 24.76
N SER A 179 -10.86 -13.93 24.96
CA SER A 179 -10.25 -14.73 23.91
C SER A 179 -11.18 -14.92 22.71
N PHE A 180 -10.56 -15.13 21.55
CA PHE A 180 -11.23 -15.49 20.32
C PHE A 180 -10.49 -16.64 19.63
N THR A 181 -11.13 -17.21 18.63
CA THR A 181 -10.59 -18.23 17.75
C THR A 181 -10.60 -17.70 16.33
N VAL A 182 -9.57 -18.05 15.55
CA VAL A 182 -9.44 -17.66 14.15
C VAL A 182 -8.97 -18.85 13.34
N SER A 183 -9.69 -19.18 12.29
CA SER A 183 -9.23 -20.07 11.22
C SER A 183 -8.77 -19.22 10.06
N TYR A 184 -7.60 -19.51 9.50
CA TYR A 184 -6.98 -18.70 8.46
C TYR A 184 -6.38 -19.54 7.35
N ALA A 185 -6.27 -18.92 6.17
CA ALA A 185 -5.33 -19.28 5.12
C ALA A 185 -4.49 -18.06 4.78
N VAL A 186 -3.17 -18.21 4.72
CA VAL A 186 -2.24 -17.14 4.37
C VAL A 186 -1.35 -17.62 3.24
N SER A 187 -1.23 -16.82 2.19
CA SER A 187 -0.27 -17.01 1.11
C SER A 187 0.64 -15.79 1.07
N TYR A 188 1.95 -15.99 1.09
CA TYR A 188 2.91 -14.89 1.12
C TYR A 188 4.22 -15.25 0.43
N MET A 189 4.94 -14.22 -0.01
CA MET A 189 6.36 -14.29 -0.34
C MET A 189 7.15 -13.50 0.71
N GLY A 190 8.37 -13.94 1.01
CA GLY A 190 9.29 -13.16 1.83
C GLY A 190 10.44 -12.65 0.99
N SER A 191 10.62 -11.33 0.93
CA SER A 191 11.79 -10.70 0.35
C SER A 191 12.76 -10.29 1.47
N SER A 192 14.05 -10.16 1.14
CA SER A 192 14.94 -9.42 2.03
C SER A 192 14.44 -7.99 2.11
N ALA A 193 14.42 -7.40 3.31
CA ALA A 193 14.03 -6.01 3.49
C ALA A 193 14.81 -5.14 2.50
N SER A 194 14.09 -4.44 1.61
CA SER A 194 14.70 -3.44 0.75
C SER A 194 14.84 -2.13 1.53
N ASP A 195 15.79 -1.27 1.14
CA ASP A 195 15.90 0.10 1.68
C ASP A 195 14.62 0.95 1.44
N MET A 196 13.65 0.40 0.72
CA MET A 196 12.42 1.07 0.33
C MET A 196 11.19 0.62 1.11
N VAL A 197 11.36 -0.23 2.14
CA VAL A 197 10.30 -0.47 3.14
C VAL A 197 10.30 0.68 4.13
N LYS A 198 9.22 1.46 4.13
CA LYS A 198 9.05 2.64 5.00
C LYS A 198 7.78 2.52 5.81
N THR A 199 7.84 3.08 7.01
CA THR A 199 6.67 3.22 7.88
C THR A 199 6.63 4.61 8.46
N GLY A 200 5.45 5.01 8.91
CA GLY A 200 5.32 6.20 9.71
C GLY A 200 3.87 6.55 9.98
N THR A 201 3.69 7.60 10.77
CA THR A 201 2.43 8.30 10.88
C THR A 201 2.62 9.73 10.43
N LEU A 202 1.73 10.20 9.56
CA LEU A 202 1.74 11.56 9.04
C LEU A 202 0.46 12.26 9.47
N THR A 203 0.60 13.50 9.93
CA THR A 203 -0.51 14.45 9.93
C THR A 203 -0.54 15.11 8.56
N SER A 204 -1.67 15.04 7.89
CA SER A 204 -1.88 15.71 6.61
C SER A 204 -1.75 17.24 6.74
N VAL A 205 -1.44 17.87 5.61
CA VAL A 205 -1.40 19.32 5.47
C VAL A 205 -2.37 19.73 4.36
N GLN A 206 -2.65 21.03 4.25
CA GLN A 206 -3.40 21.56 3.11
C GLN A 206 -2.76 21.09 1.79
N ASP A 207 -3.58 20.55 0.87
CA ASP A 207 -3.09 20.05 -0.41
C ASP A 207 -2.44 21.21 -1.20
N PRO A 208 -1.14 21.12 -1.55
CA PRO A 208 -0.44 22.18 -2.26
C PRO A 208 -0.81 22.26 -3.76
N GLY A 209 -1.65 21.36 -4.24
CA GLY A 209 -2.11 21.33 -5.62
C GLY A 209 -3.02 22.51 -5.95
N GLN A 210 -2.79 23.13 -7.09
CA GLN A 210 -3.66 24.21 -7.57
C GLN A 210 -5.09 23.68 -7.78
N GLY A 211 -6.07 24.34 -7.18
CA GLY A 211 -7.48 23.93 -7.19
C GLY A 211 -7.85 22.90 -6.12
N HIS A 212 -6.92 22.52 -5.24
CA HIS A 212 -7.14 21.58 -4.13
C HIS A 212 -7.02 22.25 -2.76
N GLU A 213 -7.07 23.59 -2.69
CA GLU A 213 -6.80 24.34 -1.47
C GLU A 213 -7.80 24.07 -0.34
N SER A 214 -8.97 23.52 -0.63
CA SER A 214 -9.94 23.08 0.38
C SER A 214 -9.74 21.64 0.87
N HIS A 215 -8.67 20.97 0.47
CA HIS A 215 -8.40 19.56 0.74
C HIS A 215 -7.18 19.38 1.66
N GLN A 216 -6.96 18.16 2.13
CA GLN A 216 -5.72 17.79 2.82
C GLN A 216 -4.99 16.64 2.09
N LEU A 217 -3.67 16.61 2.24
CA LEU A 217 -2.76 15.65 1.62
C LEU A 217 -1.70 15.19 2.64
N ALA A 218 -1.43 13.89 2.67
CA ALA A 218 -0.29 13.28 3.35
C ALA A 218 0.58 12.56 2.30
N LEU A 219 1.74 13.13 1.99
CA LEU A 219 2.68 12.59 1.00
C LEU A 219 3.50 11.44 1.59
N ILE A 220 3.33 10.23 1.06
CA ILE A 220 4.02 9.03 1.54
C ILE A 220 5.34 8.83 0.79
N LEU A 221 5.28 8.77 -0.54
CA LEU A 221 6.47 8.75 -1.38
C LEU A 221 6.53 10.05 -2.20
N PRO A 222 7.61 10.84 -2.07
CA PRO A 222 7.75 12.08 -2.81
C PRO A 222 8.02 11.80 -4.29
N PRO A 223 7.79 12.79 -5.18
CA PRO A 223 8.12 12.70 -6.59
C PRO A 223 9.54 12.17 -6.85
N SER A 224 9.64 11.21 -7.76
CA SER A 224 10.87 10.55 -8.20
C SER A 224 10.93 10.48 -9.73
N GLU A 225 12.15 10.52 -10.29
CA GLU A 225 12.35 10.34 -11.74
C GLU A 225 11.91 8.97 -12.22
N LYS A 226 12.13 7.92 -11.41
CA LYS A 226 11.62 6.57 -11.67
C LYS A 226 10.28 6.37 -10.99
N ALA A 227 9.36 5.70 -11.68
CA ALA A 227 8.10 5.32 -11.07
C ALA A 227 8.35 4.27 -9.99
N TYR A 228 7.82 4.52 -8.80
CA TYR A 228 7.65 3.49 -7.79
C TYR A 228 6.58 2.50 -8.25
N HIS A 229 6.73 1.25 -7.82
CA HIS A 229 5.65 0.27 -7.78
C HIS A 229 5.75 -0.52 -6.48
N GLY A 230 4.64 -1.01 -5.97
CA GLY A 230 4.65 -1.75 -4.72
C GLY A 230 3.31 -1.81 -4.04
N ILE A 231 3.34 -1.99 -2.73
CA ILE A 231 2.15 -2.16 -1.90
C ILE A 231 2.19 -1.18 -0.72
N LEU A 232 1.08 -0.49 -0.52
CA LEU A 232 0.85 0.41 0.61
C LEU A 232 -0.22 -0.21 1.50
N THR A 233 0.08 -0.47 2.76
CA THR A 233 -0.95 -0.64 3.81
C THR A 233 -1.08 0.66 4.58
N TYR A 234 -2.32 1.09 4.84
CA TYR A 234 -2.60 2.34 5.54
C TYR A 234 -3.78 2.22 6.52
N SER A 235 -3.77 3.08 7.54
CA SER A 235 -4.85 3.27 8.51
C SER A 235 -4.93 4.73 8.90
N ALA A 236 -6.03 5.38 8.53
CA ALA A 236 -6.28 6.81 8.68
C ALA A 236 -7.37 7.09 9.71
N SER A 237 -7.39 8.32 10.24
CA SER A 237 -8.37 8.77 11.23
C SER A 237 -9.77 9.05 10.64
N GLU A 238 -9.91 9.04 9.32
CA GLU A 238 -11.16 9.22 8.59
C GLU A 238 -11.09 8.50 7.23
N PRO A 239 -12.22 8.32 6.50
CA PRO A 239 -12.20 7.81 5.13
C PRO A 239 -11.35 8.70 4.20
N VAL A 240 -10.51 8.07 3.38
CA VAL A 240 -9.52 8.77 2.55
C VAL A 240 -9.61 8.37 1.07
N GLN A 241 -8.92 9.15 0.23
CA GLN A 241 -8.65 8.89 -1.17
C GLN A 241 -7.17 8.57 -1.34
N LEU A 242 -6.84 7.68 -2.27
CA LEU A 242 -5.46 7.34 -2.61
C LEU A 242 -5.07 8.06 -3.90
N VAL A 243 -3.88 8.64 -3.89
CA VAL A 243 -3.35 9.47 -4.97
C VAL A 243 -2.08 8.84 -5.52
N SER A 244 -2.04 8.62 -6.83
CA SER A 244 -0.80 8.38 -7.58
C SER A 244 -0.59 9.50 -8.59
N LEU A 245 0.63 10.05 -8.60
CA LEU A 245 1.07 11.03 -9.58
C LEU A 245 2.00 10.36 -10.58
N ILE A 246 1.72 10.49 -11.87
CA ILE A 246 2.53 9.91 -12.96
C ILE A 246 3.09 11.06 -13.80
N GLY A 247 4.40 11.12 -13.99
CA GLY A 247 5.03 12.18 -14.77
C GLY A 247 6.47 12.48 -14.37
N PRO A 248 7.01 13.66 -14.75
CA PRO A 248 6.28 14.80 -15.32
C PRO A 248 5.65 14.54 -16.71
N ILE A 249 4.61 15.31 -17.05
CA ILE A 249 3.94 15.30 -18.36
C ILE A 249 3.83 16.72 -18.95
N ASP A 250 3.60 16.84 -20.26
CA ASP A 250 3.17 18.10 -20.88
C ASP A 250 1.62 18.13 -20.93
N PRO A 251 0.95 18.97 -20.14
CA PRO A 251 -0.52 18.98 -20.10
C PRO A 251 -1.16 19.44 -21.42
N ALA A 252 -0.43 20.15 -22.30
CA ALA A 252 -0.95 20.57 -23.61
C ALA A 252 -1.03 19.39 -24.61
N VAL A 253 -0.18 18.38 -24.42
CA VAL A 253 -0.04 17.24 -25.34
C VAL A 253 -0.58 15.95 -24.72
N ASP A 254 -0.26 15.70 -23.45
CA ASP A 254 -0.43 14.40 -22.79
C ASP A 254 -1.71 14.28 -21.99
N LYS A 255 -2.35 15.41 -21.61
CA LYS A 255 -3.55 15.39 -20.77
C LYS A 255 -4.61 14.44 -21.32
N LYS A 256 -4.96 14.54 -22.61
CA LYS A 256 -5.84 13.59 -23.34
C LYS A 256 -7.08 13.13 -22.53
N GLY A 257 -7.69 14.04 -21.75
CA GLY A 257 -8.85 13.76 -20.90
C GLY A 257 -8.57 13.30 -19.47
N GLN A 258 -7.32 13.01 -19.11
CA GLN A 258 -6.88 12.67 -17.75
C GLN A 258 -6.96 13.88 -16.81
N MET A 259 -7.15 13.61 -15.53
CA MET A 259 -6.95 14.61 -14.48
C MET A 259 -5.46 14.93 -14.38
N VAL A 260 -5.13 16.18 -14.08
CA VAL A 260 -3.75 16.64 -13.96
C VAL A 260 -3.56 17.38 -12.66
N TYR A 261 -2.35 17.31 -12.11
CA TYR A 261 -1.97 17.90 -10.84
C TYR A 261 -0.70 18.74 -11.02
N THR A 262 -0.67 19.92 -10.42
CA THR A 262 0.52 20.78 -10.36
C THR A 262 0.55 21.55 -9.04
N MET A 263 1.74 21.69 -8.47
CA MET A 263 1.98 22.52 -7.28
C MET A 263 2.47 23.92 -7.65
N ASP A 264 3.15 24.07 -8.79
CA ASP A 264 3.88 25.28 -9.17
C ASP A 264 3.42 25.89 -10.51
N GLY A 265 2.47 25.25 -11.20
CA GLY A 265 2.00 25.65 -12.53
C GLY A 265 2.99 25.33 -13.66
N LYS A 266 4.13 24.69 -13.36
CA LYS A 266 5.21 24.39 -14.31
C LYS A 266 5.40 22.89 -14.47
N THR A 267 5.46 22.16 -13.36
CA THR A 267 5.61 20.71 -13.33
C THR A 267 4.22 20.09 -13.21
N TRP A 268 3.86 19.27 -14.18
CA TRP A 268 2.54 18.65 -14.26
C TRP A 268 2.66 17.13 -14.16
N PHE A 269 1.70 16.53 -13.48
CA PHE A 269 1.56 15.08 -13.35
C PHE A 269 0.17 14.68 -13.82
N ALA A 270 0.05 13.51 -14.44
CA ALA A 270 -1.24 12.83 -14.52
C ALA A 270 -1.64 12.37 -13.11
N LEU A 271 -2.90 12.64 -12.76
CA LEU A 271 -3.46 12.38 -11.44
C LEU A 271 -4.38 11.17 -11.49
N VAL A 272 -4.05 10.14 -10.72
CA VAL A 272 -4.90 8.98 -10.47
C VAL A 272 -5.48 9.10 -9.08
N PHE A 273 -6.81 9.12 -8.99
CA PHE A 273 -7.56 9.03 -7.74
C PHE A 273 -8.19 7.66 -7.60
N ILE A 274 -8.06 7.08 -6.42
CA ILE A 274 -8.83 5.91 -6.01
C ILE A 274 -9.61 6.30 -4.76
N GLU A 275 -10.92 6.10 -4.79
CA GLU A 275 -11.81 6.38 -3.66
C GLU A 275 -12.26 5.06 -3.03
N PRO A 276 -11.46 4.46 -2.13
CA PRO A 276 -11.83 3.19 -1.49
C PRO A 276 -13.07 3.33 -0.60
N GLY A 277 -13.37 4.55 -0.13
CA GLY A 277 -14.48 4.81 0.79
C GLY A 277 -14.24 4.30 2.22
N THR A 278 -13.01 3.87 2.52
CA THR A 278 -12.62 3.31 3.82
C THR A 278 -11.49 4.13 4.45
N GLN A 279 -11.37 4.03 5.78
CA GLN A 279 -10.30 4.69 6.54
C GLN A 279 -9.00 3.88 6.53
N ALA A 280 -9.04 2.60 6.17
CA ALA A 280 -7.88 1.72 6.17
C ALA A 280 -7.98 0.70 5.05
N GLY A 281 -6.84 0.15 4.63
CA GLY A 281 -6.79 -0.80 3.54
C GLY A 281 -5.37 -1.01 3.01
N THR A 282 -5.32 -1.69 1.87
CA THR A 282 -4.08 -1.97 1.15
C THR A 282 -4.24 -1.61 -0.32
N TRP A 283 -3.18 -1.11 -0.94
CA TRP A 283 -3.18 -0.66 -2.32
C TRP A 283 -1.91 -1.07 -3.04
N GLU A 284 -2.06 -1.89 -4.09
CA GLU A 284 -1.01 -2.10 -5.08
C GLU A 284 -0.95 -0.89 -6.02
N PHE A 285 0.18 -0.19 -6.02
CA PHE A 285 0.32 1.09 -6.71
C PHE A 285 1.45 1.07 -7.73
N ALA A 286 1.35 2.00 -8.68
CA ALA A 286 2.45 2.45 -9.52
C ALA A 286 2.35 3.97 -9.71
N GLY A 287 3.49 4.68 -9.66
CA GLY A 287 3.53 6.14 -9.83
C GLY A 287 4.84 6.77 -9.41
N ASN A 288 5.08 8.01 -9.84
CA ASN A 288 6.24 8.81 -9.46
C ASN A 288 6.12 9.43 -8.07
N ALA A 289 4.91 9.55 -7.53
CA ALA A 289 4.64 9.89 -6.14
C ALA A 289 3.34 9.22 -5.67
N ILE A 290 3.23 8.91 -4.38
CA ILE A 290 1.99 8.45 -3.78
C ILE A 290 1.65 9.22 -2.51
N ALA A 291 0.36 9.48 -2.34
CA ALA A 291 -0.16 10.21 -1.20
C ALA A 291 -1.55 9.69 -0.79
N VAL A 292 -1.93 10.06 0.42
CA VAL A 292 -3.30 9.90 0.94
C VAL A 292 -3.94 11.28 1.01
N HIS A 293 -5.20 11.38 0.63
CA HIS A 293 -5.90 12.63 0.43
C HIS A 293 -7.30 12.59 1.07
N THR A 294 -7.83 13.74 1.44
CA THR A 294 -9.25 13.91 1.80
C THR A 294 -9.79 15.20 1.22
N LYS A 295 -11.09 15.24 0.91
CA LYS A 295 -11.79 16.45 0.48
C LYS A 295 -12.16 17.37 1.65
N ASN A 296 -11.84 16.97 2.89
CA ASN A 296 -12.07 17.77 4.08
C ASN A 296 -11.00 18.85 4.24
N ILE A 297 -11.36 19.96 4.90
CA ILE A 297 -10.43 21.07 5.22
C ILE A 297 -9.62 20.83 6.50
N THR A 298 -10.02 19.85 7.32
CA THR A 298 -9.39 19.57 8.61
C THR A 298 -8.32 18.49 8.46
N PRO A 299 -7.13 18.65 9.07
CA PRO A 299 -6.10 17.63 9.03
C PRO A 299 -6.58 16.27 9.56
N PHE A 300 -6.29 15.21 8.82
CA PHE A 300 -6.35 13.82 9.26
C PHE A 300 -4.95 13.28 9.58
N GLN A 301 -4.90 12.18 10.33
CA GLN A 301 -3.68 11.40 10.55
C GLN A 301 -3.75 10.08 9.78
N VAL A 302 -2.61 9.62 9.26
CA VAL A 302 -2.48 8.31 8.60
C VAL A 302 -1.22 7.60 9.04
N SER A 303 -1.37 6.37 9.53
CA SER A 303 -0.27 5.44 9.75
C SER A 303 -0.14 4.53 8.53
N TYR A 304 1.09 4.24 8.11
CA TYR A 304 1.32 3.44 6.92
C TYR A 304 2.54 2.54 7.04
N THR A 305 2.51 1.46 6.26
CA THR A 305 3.68 0.70 5.82
C THR A 305 3.67 0.66 4.30
N VAL A 306 4.79 0.96 3.66
CA VAL A 306 4.94 0.88 2.21
C VAL A 306 6.18 0.07 1.88
N ASP A 307 6.01 -0.95 1.04
CA ASP A 307 7.11 -1.64 0.35
C ASP A 307 7.09 -1.19 -1.11
N ALA A 308 8.11 -0.43 -1.50
CA ALA A 308 8.19 0.21 -2.82
C ALA A 308 9.45 -0.22 -3.56
N HIS A 309 9.41 -0.24 -4.88
CA HIS A 309 10.55 -0.54 -5.75
C HIS A 309 10.58 0.40 -6.95
N ASN A 310 11.78 0.64 -7.50
CA ASN A 310 12.05 1.53 -8.65
C ASN A 310 12.78 0.81 -9.79
#